data_AF-X1V982-F1
#
_entry.id   AF-X1V982-F1
#
_cell.length_a   1.000
_cell.length_b   1.000
_cell.length_c   1.000
_cell.angle_alpha   90.00
_cell.angle_beta   90.00
_cell.angle_gamma   90.00
#
_symmetry.space_group_name_H-M   'P 1'
#
loop_
_entity.id
_entity.type
_entity.pdbx_description
1 polymer ?
#
loop_
_entity_poly.entity_id
_entity_poly.type
_entity_poly.pdbx_seq_one_letter_code
_entity_poly.pdbx_strand_id
1 'polypeptide(L)'
;MDLICDVELYLGSNKVAEFSSITMPANSPIELLGPITMPTEPGTYPVKVFACGEEIEVTAEDVAIAAPAFTFSNVSAEMVGCIAASAFMTMNFDCLITNPTDQTLTKVIKTMRSYYTDSEPGVVHGPWEITAVRVSLTLGPGQSYDYHFEGNYYIYPDWYTYVLVFLRQTHCLWLEDEAGIKSEEACVHWG
;
A
#
# COMPACT_ATOMS: atom_id res chain seq x y z
N MET A 1 31.95 3.36 -38.74
CA MET A 1 30.80 3.15 -39.63
C MET A 1 29.60 3.17 -38.74
N ASP A 2 28.60 3.98 -39.08
CA ASP A 2 27.36 4.01 -38.33
C ASP A 2 26.51 2.81 -38.75
N LEU A 3 25.96 2.10 -37.77
CA LEU A 3 25.08 0.97 -38.00
C LEU A 3 23.64 1.46 -37.87
N ILE A 4 22.82 1.26 -38.91
CA ILE A 4 21.40 1.56 -38.84
C ILE A 4 20.68 0.26 -38.49
N CYS A 5 20.00 0.22 -37.36
CA CYS A 5 19.19 -0.93 -37.02
C CYS A 5 18.03 -0.59 -36.09
N ASP A 6 17.17 -1.58 -35.92
CA ASP A 6 16.07 -1.49 -34.98
C ASP A 6 16.58 -1.83 -33.58
N VAL A 7 16.13 -1.03 -32.62
CA VAL A 7 16.44 -1.18 -31.19
C VAL A 7 15.17 -1.51 -30.44
N GLU A 8 15.19 -2.59 -29.69
CA GLU A 8 14.09 -3.04 -28.86
C GLU A 8 14.48 -2.93 -27.39
N LEU A 9 13.57 -2.39 -26.57
CA LEU A 9 13.73 -2.29 -25.13
C LEU A 9 12.78 -3.28 -24.47
N TYR A 10 13.29 -4.04 -23.51
CA TYR A 10 12.55 -5.02 -22.73
C TYR A 10 12.71 -4.77 -21.24
N LEU A 11 11.63 -5.03 -20.50
CA LEU A 11 11.62 -5.19 -19.04
C LEU A 11 11.29 -6.65 -18.71
N GLY A 12 12.30 -7.40 -18.28
CA GLY A 12 12.22 -8.85 -18.15
C GLY A 12 11.98 -9.53 -19.50
N SER A 13 10.80 -10.13 -19.68
CA SER A 13 10.35 -10.73 -20.94
C SER A 13 9.39 -9.85 -21.74
N ASN A 14 9.03 -8.66 -21.23
CA ASN A 14 8.05 -7.79 -21.85
C ASN A 14 8.76 -6.81 -22.78
N LYS A 15 8.41 -6.79 -24.07
CA LYS A 15 8.84 -5.74 -25.00
C LYS A 15 8.08 -4.46 -24.65
N VAL A 16 8.81 -3.42 -24.24
CA VAL A 16 8.22 -2.17 -23.73
C VAL A 16 8.34 -1.01 -24.71
N ALA A 17 9.31 -1.08 -25.64
CA ALA A 17 9.45 -0.11 -26.73
C ALA A 17 10.19 -0.72 -27.92
N GLU A 18 9.97 -0.13 -29.09
CA GLU A 18 10.70 -0.41 -30.32
C GLU A 18 11.03 0.91 -31.02
N PHE A 19 12.28 1.03 -31.44
CA PHE A 19 12.81 2.20 -32.12
C PHE A 19 13.40 1.75 -33.44
N SER A 20 12.74 2.09 -34.54
CA SER A 20 13.18 1.66 -35.86
C SER A 20 14.21 2.59 -36.46
N SER A 21 15.13 2.03 -37.26
CA SER A 21 16.12 2.79 -38.04
C SER A 21 16.99 3.75 -37.21
N ILE A 22 17.41 3.31 -36.03
CA ILE A 22 18.33 4.08 -35.17
C ILE A 22 19.74 3.97 -35.72
N THR A 23 20.35 5.14 -35.95
CA THR A 23 21.77 5.25 -36.27
C THR A 23 22.58 5.07 -34.98
N MET A 24 23.35 3.99 -34.90
CA MET A 24 24.25 3.70 -33.79
C MET A 24 25.65 4.25 -34.10
N PRO A 25 26.03 5.43 -33.58
CA PRO A 25 27.40 5.94 -33.67
C PRO A 25 28.35 5.02 -32.89
N ALA A 26 29.49 4.70 -33.49
CA ALA A 26 30.53 3.96 -32.80
C ALA A 26 31.02 4.74 -31.56
N ASN A 27 31.07 4.06 -30.40
CA ASN A 27 31.60 4.59 -29.13
C ASN A 27 30.91 5.86 -28.60
N SER A 28 29.65 6.12 -28.96
CA SER A 28 28.89 7.23 -28.40
C SER A 28 27.58 6.74 -27.77
N PRO A 29 27.12 7.37 -26.68
CA PRO A 29 25.80 7.08 -26.12
C PRO A 29 24.71 7.38 -27.15
N ILE A 30 23.64 6.59 -27.12
CA ILE A 30 22.44 6.80 -27.93
C ILE A 30 21.32 7.18 -26.99
N GLU A 31 20.67 8.31 -27.26
CA GLU A 31 19.43 8.69 -26.60
C GLU A 31 18.23 8.20 -27.42
N LEU A 32 17.40 7.37 -26.80
CA LEU A 32 16.17 6.87 -27.40
C LEU A 32 15.00 7.64 -26.79
N LEU A 33 14.33 8.46 -27.60
CA LEU A 33 13.15 9.22 -27.18
C LEU A 33 11.90 8.62 -27.82
N GLY A 34 10.99 8.11 -27.00
CA GLY A 34 9.74 7.55 -27.47
C GLY A 34 8.87 7.05 -26.32
N PRO A 35 7.60 6.71 -26.61
CA PRO A 35 6.71 6.15 -25.62
C PRO A 35 7.20 4.77 -25.19
N ILE A 36 7.18 4.52 -23.87
CA ILE A 36 7.49 3.22 -23.27
C ILE A 36 6.21 2.70 -22.63
N THR A 37 5.86 1.44 -22.93
CA THR A 37 4.71 0.76 -22.31
C THR A 37 5.21 -0.07 -21.14
N MET A 38 4.91 0.36 -19.91
CA MET A 38 5.32 -0.36 -18.71
C MET A 38 4.51 -1.65 -18.52
N PRO A 39 5.13 -2.74 -18.02
CA PRO A 39 4.39 -3.90 -17.54
C PRO A 39 3.35 -3.50 -16.50
N THR A 40 2.17 -4.12 -16.55
CA THR A 40 1.09 -3.88 -15.58
C THR A 40 1.23 -4.76 -14.34
N GLU A 41 1.99 -5.84 -14.44
CA GLU A 41 2.22 -6.73 -13.32
C GLU A 41 3.27 -6.11 -12.37
N PRO A 42 3.04 -6.15 -11.06
CA PRO A 42 4.02 -5.69 -10.09
C PRO A 42 5.23 -6.62 -10.06
N GLY A 43 6.42 -6.05 -9.90
CA GLY A 43 7.66 -6.82 -9.84
C GLY A 43 8.90 -5.98 -10.10
N THR A 44 10.05 -6.66 -10.02
CA THR A 44 11.34 -6.08 -10.37
C THR A 44 11.78 -6.68 -11.70
N TYR A 45 11.99 -5.82 -12.69
CA TYR A 45 12.27 -6.22 -14.06
C TYR A 45 13.68 -5.79 -14.48
N PRO A 46 14.54 -6.72 -14.91
CA PRO A 46 15.82 -6.35 -15.49
C PRO A 46 15.61 -5.64 -16.82
N VAL A 47 16.39 -4.60 -17.07
CA VAL A 47 16.38 -3.87 -18.34
C VAL A 47 17.23 -4.63 -19.36
N LYS A 48 16.65 -4.96 -20.51
CA LYS A 48 17.38 -5.56 -21.64
C LYS A 48 17.19 -4.72 -22.88
N VAL A 49 18.26 -4.54 -23.63
CA VAL A 49 18.25 -3.81 -24.90
C VAL A 49 18.75 -4.74 -25.98
N PHE A 50 17.99 -4.88 -27.06
CA PHE A 50 18.43 -5.58 -28.26
C PHE A 50 18.63 -4.55 -29.35
N ALA A 51 19.80 -4.53 -29.99
CA ALA A 51 19.98 -3.77 -31.21
C ALA A 51 20.42 -4.70 -32.33
N CYS A 52 19.79 -4.54 -33.49
CA CYS A 52 20.09 -5.34 -34.67
C CYS A 52 19.91 -6.86 -34.43
N GLY A 53 19.03 -7.23 -33.49
CA GLY A 53 18.76 -8.62 -33.09
C GLY A 53 19.76 -9.22 -32.08
N GLU A 54 20.75 -8.46 -31.62
CA GLU A 54 21.70 -8.88 -30.59
C GLU A 54 21.44 -8.15 -29.27
N GLU A 55 21.54 -8.88 -28.15
CA GLU A 55 21.45 -8.28 -26.81
C GLU A 55 22.69 -7.42 -26.54
N ILE A 56 22.47 -6.18 -26.11
CA ILE A 56 23.53 -5.24 -25.74
C ILE A 56 23.57 -5.13 -24.22
N GLU A 57 24.78 -5.23 -23.65
CA GLU A 57 24.97 -4.93 -22.25
C GLU A 57 24.72 -3.44 -21.98
N VAL A 58 23.78 -3.17 -21.07
CA VAL A 58 23.46 -1.83 -20.60
C VAL A 58 23.74 -1.75 -19.10
N THR A 59 24.31 -0.61 -18.67
CA THR A 59 24.38 -0.28 -17.25
C THR A 59 23.07 0.39 -16.86
N ALA A 60 22.09 -0.42 -16.46
CA ALA A 60 20.79 0.05 -16.00
C ALA A 60 20.42 -0.64 -14.68
N GLU A 61 19.76 0.09 -13.80
CA GLU A 61 19.14 -0.51 -12.61
C GLU A 61 17.87 -1.25 -13.00
N ASP A 62 17.53 -2.29 -12.24
CA ASP A 62 16.26 -2.98 -12.41
C ASP A 62 15.10 -2.02 -12.15
N VAL A 63 14.05 -2.14 -12.96
CA VAL A 63 12.86 -1.30 -12.84
C VAL A 63 11.86 -1.98 -11.90
N ALA A 64 11.57 -1.32 -10.78
CA ALA A 64 10.56 -1.78 -9.83
C ALA A 64 9.18 -1.18 -10.16
N ILE A 65 8.20 -2.05 -10.34
CA ILE A 65 6.79 -1.68 -10.56
C ILE A 65 6.03 -2.07 -9.30
N ALA A 66 5.53 -1.07 -8.58
CA ALA A 66 4.77 -1.28 -7.36
C ALA A 66 3.38 -1.85 -7.66
N ALA A 67 2.84 -2.64 -6.72
CA ALA A 67 1.46 -3.05 -6.81
C ALA A 67 0.53 -1.84 -6.67
N PRO A 68 -0.56 -1.77 -7.47
CA PRO A 68 -1.55 -0.74 -7.27
C PRO A 68 -2.18 -0.89 -5.88
N ALA A 69 -2.42 0.25 -5.24
CA ALA A 69 -2.81 0.33 -3.85
C ALA A 69 -3.97 1.30 -3.66
N PHE A 70 -4.73 1.09 -2.58
CA PHE A 70 -5.66 2.09 -2.10
C PHE A 70 -4.94 3.25 -1.43
N THR A 71 -5.59 4.40 -1.41
CA THR A 71 -5.23 5.53 -0.56
C THR A 71 -6.17 5.62 0.62
N PHE A 72 -5.65 6.12 1.74
CA PHE A 72 -6.38 6.28 2.99
C PHE A 72 -6.38 7.76 3.38
N SER A 73 -7.51 8.27 3.85
CA SER A 73 -7.66 9.67 4.24
C SER A 73 -8.81 9.84 5.24
N ASN A 74 -8.96 11.06 5.79
CA ASN A 74 -10.04 11.40 6.73
C ASN A 74 -10.10 10.45 7.94
N VAL A 75 -8.93 10.13 8.50
CA VAL A 75 -8.83 9.22 9.63
C VAL A 75 -9.31 9.92 10.90
N SER A 76 -10.22 9.29 11.64
CA SER A 76 -10.64 9.77 12.96
C SER A 76 -10.87 8.64 13.95
N ALA A 77 -10.76 8.98 15.23
CA ALA A 77 -11.07 8.08 16.32
C ALA A 77 -11.84 8.82 17.41
N GLU A 78 -12.81 8.13 17.99
CA GLU A 78 -13.63 8.65 19.10
C GLU A 78 -13.69 7.61 20.21
N MET A 79 -13.44 8.04 21.44
CA MET A 79 -13.60 7.20 22.62
C MET A 79 -15.08 7.18 23.04
N VAL A 80 -15.66 6.00 23.17
CA VAL A 80 -17.08 5.82 23.52
C VAL A 80 -17.23 4.83 24.68
N GLY A 81 -18.33 4.90 25.42
CA GLY A 81 -18.59 3.96 26.52
C GLY A 81 -18.77 2.53 26.02
N CYS A 82 -18.22 1.54 26.73
CA CYS A 82 -18.42 0.13 26.41
C CYS A 82 -19.76 -0.38 26.97
N ILE A 83 -20.66 -0.82 26.09
CA ILE A 83 -22.01 -1.28 26.45
C ILE A 83 -21.97 -2.57 27.28
N ALA A 84 -21.08 -3.51 26.94
CA ALA A 84 -20.97 -4.79 27.65
C ALA A 84 -20.21 -4.69 28.97
N ALA A 85 -19.42 -3.64 29.18
CA ALA A 85 -18.62 -3.46 30.37
C ALA A 85 -18.46 -1.96 30.67
N SER A 86 -19.45 -1.37 31.34
CA SER A 86 -19.54 0.08 31.58
C SER A 86 -18.40 0.70 32.39
N ALA A 87 -17.56 -0.13 33.02
CA ALA A 87 -16.33 0.32 33.68
C ALA A 87 -15.17 0.56 32.69
N PHE A 88 -15.38 0.30 31.40
CA PHE A 88 -14.38 0.43 30.35
C PHE A 88 -14.87 1.35 29.23
N MET A 89 -13.91 1.93 28.52
CA MET A 89 -14.16 2.63 27.28
C MET A 89 -13.81 1.71 26.09
N THR A 90 -14.42 1.96 24.94
CA THR A 90 -14.04 1.43 23.63
C THR A 90 -13.83 2.61 22.68
N MET A 91 -13.56 2.35 21.41
CA MET A 91 -13.41 3.42 20.42
C MET A 91 -14.06 3.09 19.09
N ASN A 92 -14.62 4.12 18.47
CA ASN A 92 -14.99 4.11 17.07
C ASN A 92 -13.81 4.62 16.24
N PHE A 93 -13.71 4.16 15.00
CA PHE A 93 -12.70 4.58 14.05
C PHE A 93 -13.26 4.67 12.65
N ASP A 94 -12.92 5.76 11.96
CA ASP A 94 -13.37 6.05 10.60
C ASP A 94 -12.18 6.32 9.69
N CYS A 95 -12.28 5.88 8.44
CA CYS A 95 -11.28 6.14 7.40
C CYS A 95 -11.90 6.05 6.01
N LEU A 96 -11.60 7.02 5.14
CA LEU A 96 -11.99 6.97 3.73
C LEU A 96 -10.93 6.21 2.93
N ILE A 97 -11.33 5.07 2.36
CA ILE A 97 -10.50 4.25 1.48
C ILE A 97 -10.84 4.59 0.04
N THR A 98 -9.87 4.94 -0.80
CA THR A 98 -10.10 5.29 -2.21
C THR A 98 -9.24 4.45 -3.14
N ASN A 99 -9.80 4.06 -4.28
CA ASN A 99 -9.03 3.52 -5.39
C ASN A 99 -8.59 4.65 -6.33
N PRO A 100 -7.31 5.08 -6.28
CA PRO A 100 -6.82 6.17 -7.13
C PRO A 100 -6.50 5.72 -8.56
N THR A 101 -6.62 4.43 -8.86
CA THR A 101 -6.17 3.85 -10.13
C THR A 101 -7.27 3.83 -11.19
N ASP A 102 -6.89 3.54 -12.43
CA ASP A 102 -7.78 3.30 -13.57
C ASP A 102 -8.26 1.84 -13.67
N GLN A 103 -7.89 0.99 -12.70
CA GLN A 103 -8.23 -0.43 -12.65
C GLN A 103 -9.14 -0.73 -11.46
N THR A 104 -9.89 -1.83 -11.53
CA THR A 104 -10.60 -2.35 -10.35
C THR A 104 -9.61 -3.06 -9.45
N LEU A 105 -9.56 -2.69 -8.17
CA LEU A 105 -8.68 -3.31 -7.19
C LEU A 105 -9.51 -4.12 -6.19
N THR A 106 -9.01 -5.31 -5.85
CA THR A 106 -9.51 -6.13 -4.73
C THR A 106 -8.38 -6.33 -3.75
N LYS A 107 -8.54 -5.85 -2.51
CA LYS A 107 -7.53 -5.94 -1.46
C LYS A 107 -8.13 -6.40 -0.15
N VAL A 108 -7.32 -7.06 0.67
CA VAL A 108 -7.66 -7.32 2.08
C VAL A 108 -7.20 -6.14 2.92
N ILE A 109 -8.14 -5.50 3.60
CA ILE A 109 -7.89 -4.39 4.52
C ILE A 109 -8.00 -4.91 5.95
N LYS A 110 -7.01 -4.58 6.76
CA LYS A 110 -6.88 -4.98 8.16
C LYS A 110 -7.03 -3.74 9.02
N THR A 111 -7.89 -3.79 10.04
CA THR A 111 -7.82 -2.83 11.15
C THR A 111 -6.78 -3.30 12.14
N MET A 112 -5.82 -2.42 12.39
CA MET A 112 -4.67 -2.66 13.24
C MET A 112 -4.76 -1.78 14.47
N ARG A 113 -4.09 -2.19 15.55
CA ARG A 113 -4.14 -1.54 16.85
C ARG A 113 -2.77 -1.48 17.50
N SER A 114 -2.50 -0.40 18.22
CA SER A 114 -1.42 -0.26 19.19
C SER A 114 -1.92 0.41 20.47
N TYR A 115 -1.19 0.26 21.57
CA TYR A 115 -1.43 1.03 22.78
C TYR A 115 -0.14 1.32 23.55
N TYR A 116 -0.18 2.40 24.34
CA TYR A 116 0.93 2.92 25.13
C TYR A 116 0.43 3.26 26.54
N THR A 117 1.27 3.13 27.55
CA THR A 117 0.94 3.50 28.93
C THR A 117 1.63 4.81 29.33
N ASP A 118 1.03 5.59 30.23
CA ASP A 118 1.63 6.85 30.72
C ASP A 118 2.95 6.65 31.49
N SER A 119 3.12 5.49 32.13
CA SER A 119 4.39 5.10 32.76
C SER A 119 5.51 4.83 31.73
N GLU A 120 5.07 4.45 30.53
CA GLU A 120 5.78 3.97 29.34
C GLU A 120 5.87 4.90 28.11
N PRO A 121 5.96 6.25 28.15
CA PRO A 121 5.68 7.05 26.95
C PRO A 121 6.64 6.71 25.81
N GLY A 122 6.11 6.26 24.67
CA GLY A 122 6.90 5.84 23.51
C GLY A 122 7.34 4.36 23.51
N VAL A 123 7.10 3.61 24.59
CA VAL A 123 7.19 2.15 24.57
C VAL A 123 5.87 1.62 24.04
N VAL A 124 5.86 1.21 22.77
CA VAL A 124 4.76 0.41 22.20
C VAL A 124 4.73 -0.89 23.02
N HIS A 125 3.70 -1.11 23.83
CA HIS A 125 3.50 -2.39 24.50
C HIS A 125 3.00 -3.42 23.47
N GLY A 126 3.91 -3.79 22.56
CA GLY A 126 3.73 -4.74 21.47
C GLY A 126 2.71 -4.29 20.41
N PRO A 127 3.06 -4.32 19.12
CA PRO A 127 2.06 -4.56 18.10
C PRO A 127 1.63 -6.01 18.30
N TRP A 128 0.71 -6.26 19.23
CA TRP A 128 -0.15 -7.40 19.04
C TRP A 128 -0.90 -7.03 17.77
N GLU A 129 -0.48 -7.61 16.63
CA GLU A 129 -1.24 -7.62 15.38
C GLU A 129 -2.56 -8.36 15.61
N ILE A 130 -3.35 -7.91 16.57
CA ILE A 130 -4.70 -8.34 16.70
C ILE A 130 -5.40 -7.55 15.62
N THR A 131 -5.43 -8.16 14.44
CA THR A 131 -6.28 -7.69 13.37
C THR A 131 -7.69 -7.68 13.93
N ALA A 132 -8.20 -6.51 14.30
CA ALA A 132 -9.52 -6.40 14.91
C ALA A 132 -10.58 -6.86 13.91
N VAL A 133 -10.37 -6.52 12.62
CA VAL A 133 -11.27 -6.87 11.53
C VAL A 133 -10.47 -7.03 10.23
N ARG A 134 -10.84 -8.02 9.41
CA ARG A 134 -10.39 -8.18 8.02
C ARG A 134 -11.56 -8.03 7.08
N VAL A 135 -11.45 -7.15 6.09
CA VAL A 135 -12.45 -6.98 5.03
C VAL A 135 -11.79 -7.18 3.68
N SER A 136 -12.38 -8.04 2.83
CA SER A 136 -12.04 -8.06 1.40
C SER A 136 -12.85 -6.96 0.72
N LEU A 137 -12.17 -5.95 0.21
CA LEU A 137 -12.77 -4.76 -0.37
C LEU A 137 -12.43 -4.70 -1.86
N THR A 138 -13.46 -4.59 -2.70
CA THR A 138 -13.33 -4.38 -4.15
C THR A 138 -13.85 -3.00 -4.51
N LEU A 139 -13.01 -2.17 -5.12
CA LEU A 139 -13.35 -0.84 -5.59
C LEU A 139 -12.97 -0.69 -7.06
N GLY A 140 -13.89 -0.22 -7.88
CA GLY A 140 -13.64 0.20 -9.25
C GLY A 140 -12.82 1.50 -9.33
N PRO A 141 -12.45 1.94 -10.54
CA PRO A 141 -11.66 3.15 -10.74
C PRO A 141 -12.30 4.39 -10.11
N GLY A 142 -11.55 5.10 -9.28
CA GLY A 142 -11.99 6.33 -8.60
C GLY A 142 -13.07 6.14 -7.52
N GLN A 143 -13.46 4.89 -7.21
CA GLN A 143 -14.45 4.65 -6.14
C GLN A 143 -13.82 4.79 -4.76
N SER A 144 -14.65 5.16 -3.79
CA SER A 144 -14.28 5.24 -2.38
C SER A 144 -15.24 4.45 -1.49
N TYR A 145 -14.76 4.09 -0.31
CA TYR A 145 -15.50 3.39 0.73
C TYR A 145 -15.25 4.05 2.09
N ASP A 146 -16.32 4.47 2.75
CA ASP A 146 -16.29 4.99 4.11
C ASP A 146 -16.20 3.80 5.08
N TYR A 147 -14.99 3.47 5.51
CA TYR A 147 -14.76 2.43 6.49
C TYR A 147 -15.12 2.94 7.88
N HIS A 148 -15.99 2.20 8.58
CA HIS A 148 -16.35 2.45 9.96
C HIS A 148 -16.10 1.20 10.80
N PHE A 149 -15.29 1.35 11.84
CA PHE A 149 -15.13 0.38 12.92
C PHE A 149 -15.94 0.86 14.12
N GLU A 150 -16.95 0.08 14.50
CA GLU A 150 -17.78 0.34 15.66
C GLU A 150 -17.29 -0.47 16.87
N GLY A 151 -16.67 0.19 17.85
CA GLY A 151 -16.04 -0.48 18.99
C GLY A 151 -17.01 -1.27 19.87
N ASN A 152 -18.30 -0.97 19.83
CA ASN A 152 -19.35 -1.69 20.56
C ASN A 152 -19.93 -2.88 19.79
N TYR A 153 -19.75 -2.94 18.46
CA TYR A 153 -20.32 -4.01 17.63
C TYR A 153 -19.47 -5.29 17.69
N TYR A 154 -18.15 -5.15 17.71
CA TYR A 154 -17.20 -6.27 17.73
C TYR A 154 -17.05 -6.90 19.12
N ILE A 155 -18.13 -6.95 19.89
CA ILE A 155 -18.12 -7.37 21.28
C ILE A 155 -18.34 -8.89 21.47
N TYR A 156 -18.60 -9.68 20.43
CA TYR A 156 -18.86 -11.12 20.57
C TYR A 156 -18.37 -11.92 19.36
N PRO A 157 -17.79 -13.14 19.53
CA PRO A 157 -17.59 -13.93 20.76
C PRO A 157 -16.14 -14.03 21.26
N ASP A 158 -15.18 -13.36 20.62
CA ASP A 158 -13.75 -13.53 20.81
C ASP A 158 -13.12 -12.30 21.47
N TRP A 159 -12.89 -12.42 22.77
CA TRP A 159 -12.35 -11.37 23.64
C TRP A 159 -10.99 -10.76 23.28
N TYR A 160 -10.36 -11.25 22.22
CA TYR A 160 -9.15 -10.69 21.67
C TYR A 160 -9.44 -9.52 20.70
N THR A 161 -10.59 -9.48 20.02
CA THR A 161 -10.93 -8.42 19.06
C THR A 161 -11.43 -7.12 19.71
N TYR A 162 -11.64 -7.12 21.04
CA TYR A 162 -12.05 -5.92 21.75
C TYR A 162 -10.98 -4.83 21.72
N VAL A 163 -11.36 -3.65 21.25
CA VAL A 163 -10.57 -2.43 21.47
C VAL A 163 -11.01 -1.78 22.78
N LEU A 164 -10.71 -2.43 23.92
CA LEU A 164 -10.87 -1.80 25.23
C LEU A 164 -9.79 -0.75 25.41
N VAL A 165 -10.23 0.47 25.72
CA VAL A 165 -9.37 1.60 26.11
C VAL A 165 -9.30 1.60 27.63
N PHE A 166 -8.08 1.50 28.19
CA PHE A 166 -7.87 1.48 29.64
C PHE A 166 -7.43 2.84 30.17
N LEU A 167 -7.70 3.09 31.46
CA LEU A 167 -7.21 4.26 32.18
C LEU A 167 -5.69 4.39 32.03
N ARG A 168 -5.22 5.62 31.77
CA ARG A 168 -3.81 5.98 31.58
C ARG A 168 -3.15 5.27 30.40
N GLN A 169 -3.95 4.93 29.39
CA GLN A 169 -3.47 4.38 28.14
C GLN A 169 -3.92 5.22 26.96
N THR A 170 -3.04 5.32 25.98
CA THR A 170 -3.35 5.82 24.65
C THR A 170 -3.52 4.63 23.72
N HIS A 171 -4.64 4.55 23.02
CA HIS A 171 -4.95 3.52 22.04
C HIS A 171 -5.02 4.14 20.66
N CYS A 172 -4.36 3.52 19.68
CA CYS A 172 -4.36 3.98 18.31
C CYS A 172 -4.87 2.88 17.39
N LEU A 173 -5.62 3.27 16.36
CA LEU A 173 -6.06 2.41 15.27
C LEU A 173 -5.57 2.97 13.93
N TRP A 174 -5.28 2.07 13.00
CA TRP A 174 -5.02 2.38 11.59
C TRP A 174 -5.53 1.26 10.68
N LEU A 175 -5.65 1.56 9.39
CA LEU A 175 -5.88 0.56 8.36
C LEU A 175 -4.57 0.18 7.69
N GLU A 176 -4.44 -1.09 7.34
CA GLU A 176 -3.29 -1.62 6.62
C GLU A 176 -3.77 -2.60 5.54
N ASP A 177 -3.29 -2.44 4.31
CA ASP A 177 -3.56 -3.40 3.24
C ASP A 177 -2.56 -4.57 3.23
N GLU A 178 -2.76 -5.52 2.32
CA GLU A 178 -1.87 -6.69 2.18
C GLU A 178 -0.45 -6.33 1.72
N ALA A 179 -0.24 -5.15 1.13
CA ALA A 179 1.06 -4.65 0.70
C ALA A 179 1.78 -3.88 1.82
N GLY A 180 1.15 -3.71 2.99
CA GLY A 180 1.70 -2.99 4.14
C GLY A 180 1.52 -1.48 4.05
N ILE A 181 0.69 -0.98 3.13
CA ILE A 181 0.38 0.45 3.04
C ILE A 181 -0.62 0.79 4.14
N LYS A 182 -0.30 1.84 4.90
CA LYS A 182 -1.02 2.21 6.13
C LYS A 182 -1.74 3.54 5.98
N SER A 183 -2.88 3.67 6.65
CA SER A 183 -3.44 4.99 6.96
C SER A 183 -2.60 5.70 8.03
N GLU A 184 -2.88 6.98 8.25
CA GLU A 184 -2.46 7.63 9.49
C GLU A 184 -3.08 6.90 10.71
N GLU A 185 -2.40 6.98 11.85
CA GLU A 185 -2.92 6.48 13.12
C GLU A 185 -3.89 7.51 13.72
N ALA A 186 -5.06 7.06 14.17
CA ALA A 186 -5.95 7.87 14.99
C ALA A 186 -6.02 7.30 16.41
N CYS A 187 -5.77 8.17 17.39
CA CYS A 187 -5.56 7.77 18.77
C CYS A 187 -6.58 8.42 19.72
N VAL A 188 -6.90 7.69 20.79
CA VAL A 188 -7.67 8.19 21.93
C VAL A 188 -6.89 7.95 23.21
N HIS A 189 -7.05 8.83 24.19
CA HIS A 189 -6.38 8.74 25.48
C HIS A 189 -7.40 8.86 26.62
N TRP A 190 -7.35 7.92 27.57
CA TRP A 190 -8.17 7.98 28.76
C TRP A 190 -7.35 8.45 29.96
N GLY A 191 -7.53 9.73 30.33
CA GLY A 191 -6.90 10.36 31.50
C GLY A 191 -7.54 10.01 32.85
#